data_AF-R7RYB5-F1
#
_entry.id   AF-R7RYB5-F1
#
_cell.length_a   1.000
_cell.length_b   1.000
_cell.length_c   1.000
_cell.angle_alpha   90.00
_cell.angle_beta   90.00
_cell.angle_gamma   90.00
#
_symmetry.space_group_name_H-M   'P 1'
#
loop_
_entity.id
_entity.type
_entity.pdbx_description
1 polymer ?
#
loop_
_entity_poly.entity_id
_entity_poly.type
_entity_poly.pdbx_seq_one_letter_code
_entity_poly.pdbx_strand_id
1 'polypeptide(L)'
;MSAPIALITGANRTDGIGYAAARQLALQHGFTVVLGSRTLSPALDAAARQLEKEGTKNGVHAVHIDVASSDSVRKAAKEVSEKFGKLDVLVNNAGLSVPPSRTEIVETWPQVSLDSTEHTRKDFEEVFAVNFFGIVDTINVFAPLLAKSSSPRIVNVGSPAGSLDYISSLPANYLGASIVYSSSKAALHMLTIMYSKDLPKMNPAFKINGGCPGFTDTSFNKHIGNRKPDEGAAVVTWLATLPESGPTGGFYCDYPPYSEKNGEFKVLSW
;
A
#
# COMPACT_ATOMS: atom_id res chain seq x y z
N MET A 1 15.95 -16.19 -16.68
CA MET A 1 14.55 -15.83 -16.36
C MET A 1 14.43 -14.32 -16.46
N SER A 2 13.29 -13.79 -16.94
CA SER A 2 13.04 -12.34 -16.92
C SER A 2 12.95 -11.84 -15.47
N ALA A 3 13.33 -10.57 -15.24
CA ALA A 3 13.22 -9.95 -13.93
C ALA A 3 11.76 -9.95 -13.44
N PRO A 4 11.51 -10.14 -12.14
CA PRO A 4 10.17 -10.03 -11.60
C PRO A 4 9.66 -8.60 -11.69
N ILE A 5 8.36 -8.43 -11.91
CA ILE A 5 7.73 -7.13 -12.15
C ILE A 5 6.83 -6.76 -10.97
N ALA A 6 7.03 -5.58 -10.40
CA ALA A 6 6.22 -5.05 -9.31
C ALA A 6 5.49 -3.76 -9.73
N LEU A 7 4.18 -3.69 -9.53
CA LEU A 7 3.39 -2.46 -9.65
C LEU A 7 3.11 -1.91 -8.26
N ILE A 8 3.44 -0.64 -8.04
CA ILE A 8 3.20 0.07 -6.78
C ILE A 8 2.29 1.27 -7.04
N THR A 9 1.07 1.26 -6.47
CA THR A 9 0.15 2.40 -6.59
C THR A 9 0.54 3.54 -5.66
N GLY A 10 0.35 4.80 -6.06
CA GLY A 10 0.70 5.97 -5.24
C GLY A 10 2.20 6.14 -5.02
N ALA A 11 3.02 5.87 -6.03
CA ALA A 11 4.49 5.84 -5.94
C ALA A 11 5.19 7.05 -6.61
N ASN A 12 4.49 8.17 -6.84
CA ASN A 12 5.06 9.37 -7.48
C ASN A 12 5.83 10.30 -6.52
N ARG A 13 5.69 10.10 -5.21
CA ARG A 13 6.28 10.96 -4.19
C ARG A 13 7.58 10.34 -3.68
N THR A 14 8.72 10.99 -3.91
CA THR A 14 10.04 10.46 -3.54
C THR A 14 10.29 10.43 -2.03
N ASP A 15 9.51 11.19 -1.27
CA ASP A 15 9.39 11.17 0.20
C ASP A 15 8.34 10.14 0.71
N GLY A 16 7.72 9.36 -0.16
CA GLY A 16 6.63 8.44 0.17
C GLY A 16 7.06 6.98 0.32
N ILE A 17 6.27 6.20 1.07
CA ILE A 17 6.47 4.76 1.28
C ILE A 17 6.44 3.99 -0.05
N GLY A 18 5.53 4.33 -0.97
CA GLY A 18 5.43 3.67 -2.28
C GLY A 18 6.70 3.79 -3.12
N TYR A 19 7.30 4.98 -3.16
CA TYR A 19 8.57 5.18 -3.87
C TYR A 19 9.72 4.44 -3.19
N ALA A 20 9.82 4.51 -1.86
CA ALA A 20 10.83 3.78 -1.10
C ALA A 20 10.73 2.26 -1.29
N ALA A 21 9.52 1.70 -1.32
CA ALA A 21 9.30 0.28 -1.60
C ALA A 21 9.72 -0.09 -3.03
N ALA A 22 9.34 0.72 -4.03
CA ALA A 22 9.77 0.50 -5.41
C ALA A 22 11.31 0.56 -5.54
N ARG A 23 11.94 1.50 -4.85
CA ARG A 23 13.38 1.65 -4.80
C ARG A 23 14.07 0.41 -4.19
N GLN A 24 13.59 -0.09 -3.06
CA GLN A 24 14.13 -1.30 -2.43
C GLN A 24 13.96 -2.53 -3.32
N LEU A 25 12.77 -2.74 -3.91
CA LEU A 25 12.50 -3.84 -4.84
C LEU A 25 13.42 -3.78 -6.06
N ALA A 26 13.63 -2.60 -6.65
CA ALA A 26 14.47 -2.44 -7.82
C ALA A 26 15.96 -2.63 -7.52
N LEU A 27 16.48 -1.96 -6.47
CA LEU A 27 17.91 -1.93 -6.18
C LEU A 27 18.41 -3.18 -5.43
N GLN A 28 17.60 -3.71 -4.51
CA GLN A 28 18.02 -4.81 -3.63
C GLN A 28 17.57 -6.18 -4.15
N HIS A 29 16.41 -6.24 -4.82
CA HIS A 29 15.83 -7.51 -5.30
C HIS A 29 15.79 -7.63 -6.83
N GLY A 30 16.27 -6.62 -7.56
CA GLY A 30 16.37 -6.68 -9.02
C GLY A 30 15.03 -6.74 -9.73
N PHE A 31 13.99 -6.09 -9.20
CA PHE A 31 12.70 -5.99 -9.89
C PHE A 31 12.77 -5.00 -11.06
N THR A 32 12.00 -5.27 -12.11
CA THR A 32 11.43 -4.21 -12.94
C THR A 32 10.30 -3.58 -12.14
N VAL A 33 10.31 -2.26 -11.94
CA VAL A 33 9.29 -1.59 -11.12
C VAL A 33 8.41 -0.68 -11.96
N VAL A 34 7.12 -0.74 -11.69
CA VAL A 34 6.08 0.09 -12.30
C VAL A 34 5.56 1.04 -11.23
N LEU A 35 5.86 2.33 -11.38
CA LEU A 35 5.43 3.40 -10.50
C LEU A 35 4.04 3.87 -10.95
N GLY A 36 3.02 3.58 -10.15
CA GLY A 36 1.65 3.99 -10.40
C GLY A 36 1.30 5.32 -9.72
N SER A 37 0.59 6.21 -10.42
CA SER A 37 0.08 7.46 -9.85
C SER A 37 -1.19 7.94 -10.54
N ARG A 38 -2.08 8.57 -9.77
CA ARG A 38 -3.33 9.18 -10.26
C ARG A 38 -3.13 10.38 -11.20
N THR A 39 -1.91 10.89 -11.29
CA THR A 39 -1.60 12.01 -12.18
C THR A 39 -0.32 11.67 -12.93
N LEU A 40 -0.45 11.56 -14.26
CA LEU A 40 0.70 11.67 -15.16
C LEU A 40 1.23 13.08 -15.01
N SER A 41 2.30 13.21 -14.24
CA SER A 41 2.86 14.48 -13.83
C SER A 41 4.36 14.46 -14.04
N PRO A 42 4.98 15.64 -14.22
CA PRO A 42 6.43 15.76 -14.20
C PRO A 42 7.07 15.12 -12.95
N ALA A 43 6.34 15.07 -11.82
CA ALA A 43 6.78 14.42 -10.60
C ALA A 43 6.89 12.89 -10.73
N LEU A 44 5.94 12.23 -11.40
CA LEU A 44 6.02 10.78 -11.64
C LEU A 44 7.20 10.44 -12.56
N ASP A 45 7.39 11.20 -13.63
CA ASP A 45 8.52 11.01 -14.54
C ASP A 45 9.85 11.34 -13.85
N ALA A 46 9.89 12.36 -12.99
CA ALA A 46 11.07 12.70 -12.19
C ALA A 46 11.40 11.58 -11.19
N ALA A 47 10.41 11.02 -10.52
CA ALA A 47 10.60 9.86 -9.63
C ALA A 47 11.16 8.66 -10.42
N ALA A 48 10.57 8.34 -11.58
CA ALA A 48 11.08 7.24 -12.41
C ALA A 48 12.55 7.47 -12.84
N ARG A 49 12.86 8.66 -13.36
CA ARG A 49 14.23 9.03 -13.77
C ARG A 49 15.21 9.07 -12.60
N GLN A 50 14.77 9.50 -11.43
CA GLN A 50 15.61 9.50 -10.24
C GLN A 50 15.98 8.06 -9.88
N LEU A 51 14.99 7.16 -9.83
CA LEU A 51 15.25 5.77 -9.50
C LEU A 51 16.16 5.09 -10.54
N GLU A 52 16.00 5.38 -11.83
CA GLU A 52 16.93 4.92 -12.87
C GLU A 52 18.37 5.39 -12.62
N LYS A 53 18.58 6.66 -12.25
CA LYS A 53 19.90 7.21 -11.92
C LYS A 53 20.55 6.57 -10.71
N GLU A 54 19.75 6.02 -9.79
CA GLU A 54 20.25 5.29 -8.62
C GLU A 54 20.77 3.87 -8.95
N GLY A 55 20.69 3.45 -10.23
CA GLY A 55 21.36 2.25 -10.72
C GLY A 55 20.47 1.01 -10.79
N THR A 56 19.19 1.16 -11.14
CA THR A 56 18.32 -0.01 -11.37
C THR A 56 18.81 -0.87 -12.52
N LYS A 57 18.70 -2.19 -12.38
CA LYS A 57 19.23 -3.16 -13.36
C LYS A 57 18.23 -3.54 -14.45
N ASN A 58 16.92 -3.49 -14.14
CA ASN A 58 15.87 -4.10 -14.96
C ASN A 58 14.78 -3.11 -15.42
N GLY A 59 14.96 -1.81 -15.15
CA GLY A 59 14.10 -0.73 -15.66
C GLY A 59 13.04 -0.24 -14.67
N VAL A 60 12.60 1.00 -14.92
CA VAL A 60 11.54 1.69 -14.19
C VAL A 60 10.50 2.18 -15.20
N HIS A 61 9.22 2.01 -14.87
CA HIS A 61 8.13 2.41 -15.76
C HIS A 61 7.08 3.21 -15.00
N ALA A 62 6.74 4.39 -15.49
CA ALA A 62 5.63 5.17 -14.99
C ALA A 62 4.32 4.71 -15.64
N VAL A 63 3.26 4.54 -14.84
CA VAL A 63 1.91 4.21 -15.33
C VAL A 63 0.88 5.11 -14.66
N HIS A 64 -0.05 5.61 -15.47
CA HIS A 64 -1.22 6.32 -14.97
C HIS A 64 -2.20 5.34 -14.33
N ILE A 65 -2.45 5.49 -13.03
CA ILE A 65 -3.46 4.72 -12.33
C ILE A 65 -4.06 5.55 -11.20
N ASP A 66 -5.24 6.11 -11.47
CA ASP A 66 -6.13 6.58 -10.42
C ASP A 66 -6.96 5.40 -9.92
N VAL A 67 -6.62 4.91 -8.73
CA VAL A 67 -7.32 3.76 -8.12
C VAL A 67 -8.77 4.06 -7.80
N ALA A 68 -9.18 5.33 -7.67
CA ALA A 68 -10.58 5.70 -7.49
C ALA A 68 -11.41 5.65 -8.79
N SER A 69 -10.80 5.31 -9.93
CA SER A 69 -11.45 5.19 -11.24
C SER A 69 -11.27 3.80 -11.83
N SER A 70 -12.35 3.01 -11.87
CA SER A 70 -12.31 1.66 -12.46
C SER A 70 -11.82 1.65 -13.91
N ASP A 71 -12.14 2.69 -14.68
CA ASP A 71 -11.63 2.87 -16.06
C ASP A 71 -10.12 3.11 -16.08
N SER A 72 -9.61 3.94 -15.17
CA SER A 72 -8.17 4.16 -15.06
C SER A 72 -7.44 2.86 -14.69
N VAL A 73 -7.99 2.08 -13.75
CA VAL A 73 -7.42 0.78 -13.35
C VAL A 73 -7.40 -0.20 -14.52
N ARG A 74 -8.50 -0.30 -15.29
CA ARG A 74 -8.55 -1.15 -16.50
C ARG A 74 -7.53 -0.74 -17.55
N LYS A 75 -7.36 0.57 -17.80
CA LYS A 75 -6.37 1.09 -18.75
C LYS A 75 -4.95 0.76 -18.30
N ALA A 76 -4.64 0.96 -17.02
CA ALA A 76 -3.34 0.62 -16.44
C ALA A 76 -3.03 -0.87 -16.58
N ALA A 77 -3.99 -1.75 -16.29
CA ALA A 77 -3.79 -3.19 -16.42
C ALA A 77 -3.59 -3.63 -17.87
N LYS A 78 -4.31 -3.01 -18.82
CA LYS A 78 -4.08 -3.24 -20.25
C LYS A 78 -2.66 -2.84 -20.64
N GLU A 79 -2.21 -1.65 -20.24
CA GLU A 79 -0.85 -1.17 -20.52
C GLU A 79 0.23 -2.10 -19.94
N VAL A 80 0.11 -2.50 -18.67
CA VAL A 80 1.05 -3.44 -18.02
C VAL A 80 1.00 -4.81 -18.71
N SER A 81 -0.18 -5.30 -19.08
CA SER A 81 -0.31 -6.57 -19.80
C SER A 81 0.32 -6.52 -21.19
N GLU A 82 0.12 -5.45 -21.96
CA GLU A 82 0.70 -5.27 -23.29
C GLU A 82 2.23 -5.17 -23.23
N LYS A 83 2.75 -4.51 -22.19
CA LYS A 83 4.18 -4.29 -22.04
C LYS A 83 4.95 -5.48 -21.49
N PHE A 84 4.42 -6.18 -20.49
CA PHE A 84 5.15 -7.22 -19.77
C PHE A 84 4.52 -8.62 -19.85
N GLY A 85 3.26 -8.73 -20.26
CA GLY A 85 2.53 -10.01 -20.38
C GLY A 85 2.12 -10.67 -19.07
N LYS A 86 2.74 -10.29 -17.93
CA LYS A 86 2.47 -10.76 -16.57
C LYS A 86 2.75 -9.66 -15.53
N LEU A 87 2.40 -9.93 -14.27
CA LEU A 87 2.78 -9.15 -13.09
C LEU A 87 3.17 -10.12 -11.98
N ASP A 88 4.22 -9.84 -11.22
CA ASP A 88 4.65 -10.72 -10.13
C ASP A 88 4.22 -10.18 -8.75
N VAL A 89 4.25 -8.85 -8.59
CA VAL A 89 3.87 -8.19 -7.33
C VAL A 89 2.92 -7.03 -7.61
N LEU A 90 1.84 -6.95 -6.83
CA LEU A 90 0.98 -5.77 -6.73
C LEU A 90 1.06 -5.20 -5.32
N VAL A 91 1.46 -3.94 -5.19
CA VAL A 91 1.45 -3.19 -3.94
C VAL A 91 0.34 -2.14 -3.99
N ASN A 92 -0.72 -2.37 -3.22
CA ASN A 92 -1.78 -1.40 -2.97
C ASN A 92 -1.33 -0.42 -1.88
N ASN A 93 -0.55 0.59 -2.28
CA ASN A 93 0.01 1.62 -1.40
C ASN A 93 -0.78 2.94 -1.42
N ALA A 94 -1.43 3.28 -2.54
CA ALA A 94 -2.24 4.50 -2.62
C ALA A 94 -3.27 4.55 -1.48
N GLY A 95 -3.31 5.69 -0.78
CA GLY A 95 -4.20 5.86 0.36
C GLY A 95 -4.44 7.32 0.72
N LEU A 96 -5.51 7.54 1.48
CA LEU A 96 -5.95 8.86 1.95
C LEU A 96 -6.32 8.79 3.44
N SER A 97 -5.80 9.71 4.26
CA SER A 97 -6.11 9.80 5.71
C SER A 97 -7.35 10.64 5.99
N VAL A 98 -7.47 11.76 5.29
CA VAL A 98 -8.52 12.77 5.48
C VAL A 98 -9.14 13.08 4.11
N PRO A 99 -10.47 13.20 4.01
CA PRO A 99 -11.14 13.64 2.79
C PRO A 99 -10.55 14.97 2.28
N PRO A 100 -10.36 15.17 0.96
CA PRO A 100 -9.79 16.41 0.43
C PRO A 100 -10.73 17.60 0.63
N SER A 101 -11.99 17.35 0.97
CA SER A 101 -13.03 18.35 1.22
C SER A 101 -12.95 19.02 2.59
N ARG A 102 -11.99 18.66 3.46
CA ARG A 102 -11.75 19.31 4.77
C ARG A 102 -10.45 20.08 4.82
N THR A 103 -10.46 21.24 5.50
CA THR A 103 -9.24 21.91 5.96
C THR A 103 -8.55 21.03 7.01
N GLU A 104 -7.32 20.63 6.73
CA GLU A 104 -6.58 19.65 7.51
C GLU A 104 -6.18 20.19 8.90
N ILE A 105 -7.04 20.06 9.91
CA ILE A 105 -6.70 20.35 11.31
C ILE A 105 -5.85 19.18 11.84
N VAL A 106 -4.53 19.26 11.67
CA VAL A 106 -3.59 18.32 12.30
C VAL A 106 -2.44 19.11 12.91
N GLU A 107 -2.76 20.02 13.84
CA GLU A 107 -1.71 20.72 14.60
C GLU A 107 -1.16 19.86 15.75
N THR A 108 -1.87 18.82 16.20
CA THR A 108 -1.42 17.98 17.33
C THR A 108 -1.81 16.49 17.18
N TRP A 109 -1.04 15.70 16.43
CA TRP A 109 -1.04 14.25 16.62
C TRP A 109 -0.18 13.94 17.86
N PRO A 110 -0.58 13.02 18.77
CA PRO A 110 -1.67 12.04 18.65
C PRO A 110 -3.02 12.45 19.29
N GLN A 111 -3.20 13.71 19.69
CA GLN A 111 -4.43 14.23 20.31
C GLN A 111 -5.49 14.54 19.24
N VAL A 112 -5.95 13.52 18.51
CA VAL A 112 -7.12 13.65 17.64
C VAL A 112 -8.35 13.40 18.49
N SER A 113 -9.07 14.46 18.88
CA SER A 113 -10.40 14.28 19.48
C SER A 113 -11.30 13.59 18.47
N LEU A 114 -12.00 12.53 18.91
CA LEU A 114 -13.01 11.86 18.11
C LEU A 114 -14.22 12.79 17.97
N ASP A 115 -14.15 13.74 17.06
CA ASP A 115 -15.37 14.39 16.61
C ASP A 115 -15.99 13.53 15.50
N SER A 116 -16.71 12.49 15.94
CA SER A 116 -17.42 11.63 14.99
C SER A 116 -18.54 12.36 14.27
N THR A 117 -19.11 13.40 14.92
CA THR A 117 -20.23 14.20 14.39
C THR A 117 -19.80 15.22 13.34
N GLU A 118 -18.61 15.79 13.50
CA GLU A 118 -17.56 15.82 12.52
C GLU A 118 -17.90 15.37 11.10
N HIS A 119 -17.80 14.05 10.89
CA HIS A 119 -17.61 13.42 9.60
C HIS A 119 -18.94 13.13 8.89
N THR A 120 -18.97 13.42 7.59
CA THR A 120 -20.14 13.26 6.72
C THR A 120 -20.06 11.99 5.90
N ARG A 121 -21.19 11.54 5.35
CA ARG A 121 -21.22 10.46 4.36
C ARG A 121 -20.25 10.67 3.19
N LYS A 122 -20.12 11.91 2.71
CA LYS A 122 -19.23 12.26 1.60
C LYS A 122 -17.77 12.01 1.97
N ASP A 123 -17.38 12.29 3.21
CA ASP A 123 -16.02 12.02 3.71
C ASP A 123 -15.70 10.52 3.64
N PHE A 124 -16.66 9.67 4.03
CA PHE A 124 -16.53 8.22 3.89
C PHE A 124 -16.43 7.80 2.43
N GLU A 125 -17.27 8.32 1.55
CA GLU A 125 -17.24 8.00 0.12
C GLU A 125 -15.88 8.35 -0.52
N GLU A 126 -15.31 9.52 -0.21
CA GLU A 126 -14.01 9.96 -0.75
C GLU A 126 -12.85 9.09 -0.28
N VAL A 127 -12.79 8.74 1.01
CA VAL A 127 -11.71 7.90 1.55
C VAL A 127 -11.89 6.43 1.12
N PHE A 128 -13.11 5.90 1.13
CA PHE A 128 -13.38 4.52 0.70
C PHE A 128 -13.15 4.33 -0.80
N ALA A 129 -13.38 5.35 -1.63
CA ALA A 129 -13.05 5.30 -3.05
C ALA A 129 -11.60 4.89 -3.31
N VAL A 130 -10.66 5.41 -2.51
CA VAL A 130 -9.22 5.11 -2.62
C VAL A 130 -8.83 3.88 -1.80
N ASN A 131 -9.16 3.88 -0.50
CA ASN A 131 -8.63 2.92 0.47
C ASN A 131 -9.32 1.55 0.43
N PHE A 132 -10.47 1.43 -0.24
CA PHE A 132 -11.26 0.19 -0.27
C PHE A 132 -11.69 -0.17 -1.69
N PHE A 133 -12.55 0.64 -2.33
CA PHE A 133 -13.08 0.34 -3.67
C PHE A 133 -11.95 0.27 -4.71
N GLY A 134 -11.00 1.20 -4.66
CA GLY A 134 -9.85 1.17 -5.55
C GLY A 134 -8.96 -0.07 -5.37
N ILE A 135 -8.90 -0.64 -4.17
CA ILE A 135 -8.17 -1.89 -3.90
C ILE A 135 -8.94 -3.08 -4.47
N VAL A 136 -10.27 -3.12 -4.32
CA VAL A 136 -11.11 -4.15 -4.95
C VAL A 136 -10.91 -4.14 -6.47
N ASP A 137 -11.03 -2.96 -7.09
CA ASP A 137 -10.85 -2.81 -8.54
C ASP A 137 -9.45 -3.22 -8.97
N THR A 138 -8.42 -2.74 -8.26
CA THR A 138 -7.03 -3.02 -8.61
C THR A 138 -6.70 -4.51 -8.46
N ILE A 139 -7.13 -5.17 -7.38
CA ILE A 139 -6.92 -6.62 -7.21
C ILE A 139 -7.65 -7.39 -8.31
N ASN A 140 -8.95 -7.13 -8.52
CA ASN A 140 -9.76 -7.91 -9.46
C ASN A 140 -9.26 -7.78 -10.90
N VAL A 141 -8.88 -6.57 -11.32
CA VAL A 141 -8.41 -6.31 -12.69
C VAL A 141 -7.01 -6.90 -12.92
N PHE A 142 -6.12 -6.84 -11.93
CA PHE A 142 -4.74 -7.35 -12.07
C PHE A 142 -4.59 -8.84 -11.70
N ALA A 143 -5.55 -9.46 -11.01
CA ALA A 143 -5.47 -10.87 -10.60
C ALA A 143 -5.21 -11.85 -11.77
N PRO A 144 -5.84 -11.73 -12.95
CA PRO A 144 -5.52 -12.60 -14.09
C PRO A 144 -4.07 -12.44 -14.57
N LEU A 145 -3.50 -11.24 -14.45
CA LEU A 145 -2.12 -10.95 -14.85
C LEU A 145 -1.11 -11.48 -13.81
N LEU A 146 -1.46 -11.36 -12.51
CA LEU A 146 -0.73 -11.93 -11.39
C LEU A 146 -0.71 -13.46 -11.44
N ALA A 147 -1.83 -14.10 -11.79
CA ALA A 147 -1.95 -15.55 -11.85
C ALA A 147 -0.97 -16.21 -12.83
N LYS A 148 -0.42 -15.46 -13.79
CA LYS A 148 0.63 -15.91 -14.72
C LYS A 148 2.03 -15.96 -14.10
N SER A 149 2.23 -15.34 -12.94
CA SER A 149 3.49 -15.42 -12.19
C SER A 149 3.65 -16.79 -11.55
N SER A 150 4.89 -17.28 -11.46
CA SER A 150 5.20 -18.45 -10.63
C SER A 150 5.17 -18.13 -9.13
N SER A 151 5.21 -16.84 -8.75
CA SER A 151 5.28 -16.41 -7.36
C SER A 151 4.48 -15.10 -7.13
N PRO A 152 3.16 -15.09 -7.36
CA PRO A 152 2.37 -13.87 -7.25
C PRO A 152 2.24 -13.38 -5.81
N ARG A 153 2.46 -12.09 -5.59
CA ARG A 153 2.28 -11.41 -4.28
C ARG A 153 1.35 -10.22 -4.40
N ILE A 154 0.45 -10.08 -3.44
CA ILE A 154 -0.32 -8.85 -3.23
C ILE A 154 -0.01 -8.33 -1.84
N VAL A 155 0.45 -7.07 -1.77
CA VAL A 155 0.74 -6.38 -0.51
C VAL A 155 -0.23 -5.22 -0.37
N ASN A 156 -1.07 -5.28 0.66
CA ASN A 156 -1.98 -4.20 1.01
C ASN A 156 -1.36 -3.36 2.13
N VAL A 157 -1.11 -2.07 1.90
CA VAL A 157 -0.57 -1.19 2.94
C VAL A 157 -1.68 -0.86 3.93
N GLY A 158 -1.67 -1.58 5.06
CA GLY A 158 -2.66 -1.48 6.13
C GLY A 158 -2.28 -0.45 7.19
N SER A 159 -2.97 -0.51 8.32
CA SER A 159 -2.67 0.33 9.49
C SER A 159 -3.19 -0.31 10.76
N PRO A 160 -2.49 -0.20 11.91
CA PRO A 160 -3.02 -0.66 13.18
C PRO A 160 -4.29 0.10 13.57
N ALA A 161 -4.52 1.30 13.02
CA ALA A 161 -5.77 2.02 13.17
C ALA A 161 -6.98 1.29 12.55
N GLY A 162 -6.76 0.30 11.68
CA GLY A 162 -7.79 -0.60 11.19
C GLY A 162 -8.05 -1.82 12.08
N SER A 163 -7.23 -2.05 13.12
CA SER A 163 -7.40 -3.20 14.00
C SER A 163 -8.45 -2.95 15.06
N LEU A 164 -9.41 -3.88 15.15
CA LEU A 164 -10.49 -3.81 16.13
C LEU A 164 -9.93 -4.05 17.54
N ASP A 165 -9.02 -5.01 17.69
CA ASP A 165 -8.36 -5.32 18.97
C ASP A 165 -7.50 -4.13 19.44
N TYR A 166 -6.71 -3.55 18.55
CA TYR A 166 -5.87 -2.41 18.92
C TYR A 166 -6.72 -1.19 19.29
N ILE A 167 -7.66 -0.77 18.41
CA ILE A 167 -8.47 0.43 18.64
C ILE A 167 -9.33 0.29 19.91
N SER A 168 -9.92 -0.88 20.16
CA SER A 168 -10.72 -1.10 21.37
C SER A 168 -9.91 -1.08 22.67
N SER A 169 -8.59 -1.30 22.59
CA SER A 169 -7.69 -1.22 23.75
C SER A 169 -7.26 0.20 24.12
N LEU A 170 -7.45 1.17 23.22
CA LEU A 170 -7.03 2.55 23.43
C LEU A 170 -8.08 3.37 24.21
N PRO A 171 -7.68 4.39 24.98
CA PRO A 171 -8.63 5.28 25.63
C PRO A 171 -9.35 6.17 24.61
N ALA A 172 -10.56 6.62 24.95
CA ALA A 172 -11.44 7.36 24.02
C ALA A 172 -10.86 8.68 23.48
N ASN A 173 -9.84 9.25 24.13
CA ASN A 173 -9.14 10.46 23.69
C ASN A 173 -7.87 10.17 22.86
N TYR A 174 -7.62 8.90 22.50
CA TYR A 174 -6.43 8.47 21.79
C TYR A 174 -6.77 7.36 20.78
N LEU A 175 -7.27 7.71 19.61
CA LEU A 175 -7.76 6.69 18.65
C LEU A 175 -6.82 6.43 17.49
N GLY A 176 -5.64 7.06 17.50
CA GLY A 176 -4.60 6.89 16.50
C GLY A 176 -4.89 7.53 15.13
N ALA A 177 -6.13 7.53 14.64
CA ALA A 177 -6.51 8.15 13.37
C ALA A 177 -8.00 8.54 13.29
N SER A 178 -8.41 9.19 12.19
CA SER A 178 -9.79 9.61 11.93
C SER A 178 -10.75 8.42 11.84
N ILE A 179 -12.03 8.63 12.18
CA ILE A 179 -13.04 7.56 12.13
C ILE A 179 -13.15 6.94 10.74
N VAL A 180 -13.00 7.78 9.71
CA VAL A 180 -13.14 7.37 8.32
C VAL A 180 -11.93 6.55 7.89
N TYR A 181 -10.73 7.00 8.24
CA TYR A 181 -9.50 6.27 7.92
C TYR A 181 -9.48 4.89 8.60
N SER A 182 -9.71 4.86 9.92
CA SER A 182 -9.75 3.63 10.71
C SER A 182 -10.77 2.64 10.15
N SER A 183 -11.99 3.10 9.86
CA SER A 183 -13.03 2.27 9.23
C SER A 183 -12.61 1.72 7.86
N SER A 184 -11.97 2.54 7.03
CA SER A 184 -11.50 2.12 5.70
C SER A 184 -10.38 1.07 5.80
N LYS A 185 -9.49 1.18 6.79
CA LYS A 185 -8.40 0.23 7.01
C LYS A 185 -8.90 -1.08 7.63
N ALA A 186 -9.90 -1.03 8.50
CA ALA A 186 -10.61 -2.23 8.98
C ALA A 186 -11.29 -2.99 7.82
N ALA A 187 -11.93 -2.27 6.90
CA ALA A 187 -12.53 -2.87 5.72
C ALA A 187 -11.47 -3.52 4.79
N LEU A 188 -10.32 -2.86 4.61
CA LEU A 188 -9.17 -3.40 3.87
C LEU A 188 -8.59 -4.67 4.52
N HIS A 189 -8.53 -4.73 5.85
CA HIS A 189 -8.08 -5.91 6.58
C HIS A 189 -8.95 -7.13 6.24
N MET A 190 -10.27 -6.97 6.28
CA MET A 190 -11.20 -8.02 5.85
C MET A 190 -10.99 -8.43 4.39
N LEU A 191 -10.85 -7.47 3.46
CA LEU A 191 -10.55 -7.78 2.05
C LEU A 191 -9.28 -8.61 1.91
N THR A 192 -8.23 -8.26 2.64
CA THR A 192 -6.94 -8.97 2.59
C THR A 192 -7.11 -10.43 2.97
N ILE A 193 -7.86 -10.72 4.05
CA ILE A 193 -8.19 -12.09 4.46
C ILE A 193 -9.00 -12.80 3.37
N MET A 194 -10.05 -12.16 2.85
CA MET A 194 -10.94 -12.79 1.88
C MET A 194 -10.22 -13.14 0.57
N TYR A 195 -9.43 -12.20 0.01
CA TYR A 195 -8.63 -12.47 -1.18
C TYR A 195 -7.54 -13.52 -0.94
N SER A 196 -6.94 -13.58 0.27
CA SER A 196 -5.96 -14.62 0.61
C SER A 196 -6.53 -16.04 0.56
N LYS A 197 -7.85 -16.19 0.75
CA LYS A 197 -8.55 -17.48 0.69
C LYS A 197 -9.07 -17.80 -0.71
N ASP A 198 -9.35 -16.79 -1.52
CA ASP A 198 -10.00 -16.96 -2.83
C ASP A 198 -9.00 -17.05 -4.00
N LEU A 199 -8.05 -16.11 -4.09
CA LEU A 199 -7.11 -16.05 -5.22
C LEU A 199 -6.23 -17.30 -5.41
N PRO A 200 -5.89 -18.09 -4.36
CA PRO A 200 -5.21 -19.37 -4.57
C PRO A 200 -5.94 -20.36 -5.49
N LYS A 201 -7.25 -20.20 -5.72
CA LYS A 201 -8.00 -20.98 -6.73
C LYS A 201 -7.54 -20.69 -8.16
N MET A 202 -7.01 -19.50 -8.43
CA MET A 202 -6.44 -19.12 -9.73
C MET A 202 -4.98 -19.59 -9.88
N ASN A 203 -4.21 -19.52 -8.78
CA ASN A 203 -2.83 -20.00 -8.71
C ASN A 203 -2.46 -20.29 -7.24
N PRO A 204 -2.14 -21.55 -6.86
CA PRO A 204 -1.91 -21.91 -5.47
C PRO A 204 -0.69 -21.22 -4.83
N ALA A 205 0.19 -20.59 -5.62
CA ALA A 205 1.35 -19.85 -5.14
C ALA A 205 1.05 -18.41 -4.67
N PHE A 206 -0.19 -17.93 -4.82
CA PHE A 206 -0.62 -16.62 -4.35
C PHE A 206 -0.35 -16.40 -2.86
N LYS A 207 0.31 -15.28 -2.52
CA LYS A 207 0.39 -14.77 -1.15
C LYS A 207 -0.19 -13.36 -1.10
N ILE A 208 -1.13 -13.14 -0.21
CA ILE A 208 -1.82 -11.86 -0.03
C ILE A 208 -1.73 -11.48 1.44
N ASN A 209 -1.07 -10.37 1.77
CA ASN A 209 -0.85 -9.96 3.15
C ASN A 209 -0.99 -8.45 3.32
N GLY A 210 -1.28 -8.03 4.55
CA GLY A 210 -1.28 -6.64 4.97
C GLY A 210 0.05 -6.26 5.62
N GLY A 211 0.57 -5.08 5.32
CA GLY A 211 1.76 -4.53 5.95
C GLY A 211 1.50 -3.16 6.58
N CYS A 212 1.90 -2.97 7.83
CA CYS A 212 1.90 -1.69 8.52
C CYS A 212 3.28 -1.04 8.41
N PRO A 213 3.41 0.13 7.75
CA PRO A 213 4.69 0.84 7.60
C PRO A 213 5.14 1.59 8.88
N GLY A 214 4.34 1.54 9.94
CA GLY A 214 4.55 2.37 11.13
C GLY A 214 4.25 3.85 10.88
N PHE A 215 4.57 4.70 11.87
CA PHE A 215 4.33 6.14 11.77
C PHE A 215 5.46 6.84 10.99
N THR A 216 5.36 6.78 9.67
CA THR A 216 6.41 7.24 8.75
C THR A 216 6.35 8.74 8.43
N ASP A 217 7.49 9.41 8.50
CA ASP A 217 7.72 10.78 8.03
C ASP A 217 7.55 10.84 6.51
N THR A 218 6.37 11.29 6.08
CA THR A 218 5.99 11.44 4.68
C THR A 218 5.07 12.65 4.56
N SER A 219 4.89 13.17 3.35
CA SER A 219 3.85 14.16 3.06
C SER A 219 2.42 13.69 3.38
N PHE A 220 2.14 12.37 3.46
CA PHE A 220 0.85 11.86 3.93
C PHE A 220 0.60 12.19 5.41
N ASN A 221 1.67 12.18 6.21
CA ASN A 221 1.65 12.56 7.62
C ASN A 221 2.21 13.97 7.85
N LYS A 222 2.24 14.85 6.84
CA LYS A 222 2.79 16.22 6.95
C LYS A 222 4.19 16.29 7.60
N HIS A 223 5.00 15.25 7.41
CA HIS A 223 6.33 15.15 8.00
C HIS A 223 6.42 15.15 9.54
N ILE A 224 5.36 14.72 10.25
CA ILE A 224 5.39 14.56 11.72
C ILE A 224 5.69 13.12 12.18
N GLY A 225 5.98 12.21 11.25
CA GLY A 225 6.32 10.81 11.55
C GLY A 225 7.68 10.66 12.25
N ASN A 226 7.88 9.53 12.94
CA ASN A 226 9.13 9.23 13.66
C ASN A 226 9.97 8.12 13.02
N ARG A 227 9.52 7.54 11.89
CA ARG A 227 10.30 6.65 11.03
C ARG A 227 10.58 7.27 9.67
N LYS A 228 11.69 6.91 9.05
CA LYS A 228 12.00 7.30 7.66
C LYS A 228 11.21 6.47 6.65
N PRO A 229 10.96 6.99 5.42
CA PRO A 229 10.30 6.25 4.35
C PRO A 229 10.90 4.87 4.06
N ASP A 230 12.24 4.75 4.04
CA ASP A 230 12.91 3.47 3.82
C ASP A 230 12.61 2.45 4.94
N GLU A 231 12.49 2.90 6.18
CA GLU A 231 12.13 2.03 7.30
C GLU A 231 10.67 1.59 7.25
N GLY A 232 9.77 2.46 6.79
CA GLY A 232 8.35 2.09 6.61
C GLY A 232 8.10 1.20 5.39
N ALA A 233 8.91 1.34 4.34
CA ALA A 233 8.85 0.50 3.16
C ALA A 233 9.33 -0.94 3.40
N ALA A 234 10.11 -1.19 4.46
CA ALA A 234 10.71 -2.49 4.73
C ALA A 234 9.68 -3.63 4.81
N VAL A 235 8.53 -3.42 5.47
CA VAL A 235 7.46 -4.42 5.55
C VAL A 235 6.85 -4.72 4.18
N VAL A 236 6.74 -3.70 3.33
CA VAL A 236 6.18 -3.84 1.98
C VAL A 236 7.11 -4.67 1.12
N THR A 237 8.41 -4.34 1.14
CA THR A 237 9.46 -5.07 0.41
C THR A 237 9.55 -6.52 0.88
N TRP A 238 9.53 -6.76 2.20
CA TRP A 238 9.56 -8.10 2.76
C TRP A 238 8.36 -8.95 2.32
N LEU A 239 7.14 -8.42 2.42
CA LEU A 239 5.93 -9.12 1.98
C LEU A 239 5.91 -9.38 0.47
N ALA A 240 6.44 -8.44 -0.33
CA ALA A 240 6.57 -8.56 -1.78
C ALA A 240 7.62 -9.59 -2.22
N THR A 241 8.52 -10.01 -1.33
CA THR A 241 9.65 -10.91 -1.64
C THR A 241 9.61 -12.21 -0.85
N LEU A 242 8.47 -12.52 -0.21
CA LEU A 242 8.29 -13.76 0.55
C LEU A 242 8.60 -15.00 -0.29
N PRO A 243 9.29 -16.00 0.28
CA PRO A 243 9.46 -17.30 -0.37
C PRO A 243 8.12 -18.04 -0.48
N GLU A 244 8.07 -19.13 -1.24
CA GLU A 244 6.86 -19.96 -1.39
C GLU A 244 6.33 -20.50 -0.05
N SER A 245 7.23 -20.80 0.89
CA SER A 245 6.90 -21.21 2.26
C SER A 245 6.40 -20.05 3.15
N GLY A 246 6.43 -18.81 2.65
CA GLY A 246 6.00 -17.62 3.38
C GLY A 246 4.49 -17.59 3.67
N PRO A 247 4.07 -16.74 4.61
CA PRO A 247 2.68 -16.67 5.03
C PRO A 247 1.75 -16.02 3.98
N THR A 248 0.45 -16.25 4.13
CA THR A 248 -0.62 -15.57 3.41
C THR A 248 -1.77 -15.31 4.38
N GLY A 249 -2.52 -14.23 4.18
CA GLY A 249 -3.66 -13.85 5.02
C GLY A 249 -3.27 -13.29 6.39
N GLY A 250 -2.05 -12.78 6.56
CA GLY A 250 -1.60 -12.13 7.80
C GLY A 250 -1.43 -10.62 7.66
N PHE A 251 -1.37 -9.94 8.82
CA PHE A 251 -1.04 -8.52 8.96
C PHE A 251 0.27 -8.37 9.73
N TYR A 252 1.21 -7.57 9.22
CA TYR A 252 2.57 -7.53 9.77
C TYR A 252 3.09 -6.12 10.01
N CYS A 253 3.95 -5.96 11.01
CA CYS A 253 4.63 -4.70 11.35
C CYS A 253 5.98 -4.94 12.06
N ASP A 254 6.91 -4.01 11.91
CA ASP A 254 8.20 -3.96 12.63
C ASP A 254 8.40 -2.61 13.37
N TYR A 255 7.31 -2.03 13.87
CA TYR A 255 7.29 -0.72 14.54
C TYR A 255 6.65 -0.79 15.93
N PRO A 256 7.10 0.01 16.92
CA PRO A 256 6.49 0.05 18.25
C PRO A 256 4.98 0.37 18.22
N PRO A 257 4.19 -0.19 19.16
CA PRO A 257 4.61 -1.08 20.25
C PRO A 257 4.79 -2.55 19.85
N TYR A 258 4.62 -2.90 18.56
CA TYR A 258 4.61 -4.29 18.10
C TYR A 258 6.00 -4.90 17.97
N SER A 259 6.99 -4.09 17.62
CA SER A 259 8.38 -4.50 17.51
C SER A 259 9.30 -3.34 17.89
N GLU A 260 10.35 -3.64 18.65
CA GLU A 260 11.38 -2.67 19.04
C GLU A 260 12.54 -2.60 18.02
N LYS A 261 12.54 -3.47 17.01
CA LYS A 261 13.64 -3.63 16.06
C LYS A 261 13.15 -3.65 14.61
N ASN A 262 13.65 -2.69 13.82
CA ASN A 262 13.38 -2.64 12.37
C ASN A 262 13.82 -3.94 11.68
N GLY A 263 12.99 -4.43 10.77
CA GLY A 263 13.17 -5.69 10.06
C GLY A 263 12.74 -6.94 10.85
N GLU A 264 12.40 -6.82 12.13
CA GLU A 264 11.80 -7.91 12.90
C GLU A 264 10.27 -7.82 12.80
N PHE A 265 9.72 -8.35 11.71
CA PHE A 265 8.28 -8.30 11.44
C PHE A 265 7.50 -9.25 12.36
N LYS A 266 6.53 -8.70 13.09
CA LYS A 266 5.57 -9.43 13.93
C LYS A 266 4.22 -9.48 13.25
N VAL A 267 3.50 -10.58 13.48
CA VAL A 267 2.09 -10.67 13.11
C VAL A 267 1.27 -9.84 14.09
N LEU A 268 0.33 -9.04 13.57
CA LEU A 268 -0.60 -8.23 14.33
C LEU A 268 -1.98 -8.88 14.33
N SER A 269 -2.77 -8.58 15.35
CA SER A 269 -4.21 -8.82 15.29
C SER A 269 -4.85 -7.95 14.22
N TRP A 270 -5.95 -8.46 13.66
CA TRP A 270 -6.67 -7.80 12.58
C TRP A 270 -7.48 -6.60 13.02
#